data_AF-A0A386HM40-F1
#
_entry.id   AF-A0A386HM40-F1
#
_cell.length_a   1.000
_cell.length_b   1.000
_cell.length_c   1.000
_cell.angle_alpha   90.00
_cell.angle_beta   90.00
_cell.angle_gamma   90.00
#
_symmetry.space_group_name_H-M   'P 1'
#
loop_
_entity.id
_entity.type
_entity.pdbx_description
1 polymer ?
#
loop_
_entity_poly.entity_id
_entity_poly.type
_entity_poly.pdbx_seq_one_letter_code
_entity_poly.pdbx_strand_id
1 'polypeptide(L)'
;MTQHFSSVKKKIGTLLFLLAGCFGFTHLFAQRLDTLINTFGAKFQAERVHLQFDKQTYSPKETIWFKAYIVSGIMPEEKSKSLYVDFSDEKGKVLAHDVFPISQGVSRGAV
;
A
#
# COMPACT_ATOMS: atom_id res chain seq x y z
N MET A 1 -44.62 20.42 -55.83
CA MET A 1 -44.55 19.49 -54.68
C MET A 1 -43.25 18.67 -54.69
N THR A 2 -42.10 19.28 -54.97
CA THR A 2 -40.82 18.54 -55.16
C THR A 2 -39.67 19.14 -54.34
N GLN A 3 -39.77 20.40 -53.89
CA GLN A 3 -38.73 21.09 -53.10
C GLN A 3 -38.70 20.67 -51.62
N HIS A 4 -39.83 20.21 -51.07
CA HIS A 4 -39.93 19.80 -49.65
C HIS A 4 -39.16 18.49 -49.36
N PHE A 5 -39.14 17.55 -50.32
CA PHE A 5 -38.51 16.24 -50.15
C PHE A 5 -36.97 16.29 -50.20
N SER A 6 -36.40 17.24 -50.97
CA SER A 6 -34.96 17.49 -51.06
C SER A 6 -34.34 17.99 -49.75
N SER A 7 -35.04 18.92 -49.07
CA SER A 7 -34.59 19.50 -47.80
C SER A 7 -34.55 18.48 -46.66
N VAL A 8 -35.51 17.54 -46.64
CA VAL A 8 -35.59 16.47 -45.63
C VAL A 8 -34.44 15.47 -45.77
N LYS A 9 -34.09 15.07 -47.02
CA LYS A 9 -32.95 14.17 -47.27
C LYS A 9 -31.61 14.77 -46.86
N LYS A 10 -31.42 16.09 -47.08
CA LYS A 10 -30.21 16.80 -46.66
C LYS A 10 -30.10 16.88 -45.13
N LYS A 11 -31.21 17.16 -44.42
CA LYS A 11 -31.26 17.15 -42.95
C LYS A 11 -30.98 15.77 -42.34
N ILE A 12 -31.51 14.70 -42.95
CA ILE A 12 -31.23 13.31 -42.54
C ILE A 12 -29.74 12.97 -42.74
N GLY A 13 -29.14 13.38 -43.87
CA GLY A 13 -27.72 13.20 -44.13
C GLY A 13 -26.83 13.94 -43.12
N THR A 14 -27.19 15.20 -42.79
CA THR A 14 -26.47 15.98 -41.77
C THR A 14 -26.62 15.37 -40.37
N LEU A 15 -27.80 14.84 -40.04
CA LEU A 15 -28.05 14.16 -38.77
C LEU A 15 -27.25 12.87 -38.63
N LEU A 16 -27.16 12.07 -39.70
CA LEU A 16 -26.34 10.85 -39.74
C LEU A 16 -24.84 11.15 -39.63
N PHE A 17 -24.36 12.23 -40.25
CA PHE A 17 -22.98 12.67 -40.15
C PHE A 17 -22.62 13.15 -38.73
N LEU A 18 -23.52 13.89 -38.07
CA LEU A 18 -23.38 14.30 -36.67
C LEU A 18 -23.40 13.10 -35.71
N LEU A 19 -24.25 12.10 -35.96
CA LEU A 19 -24.29 10.87 -35.17
C LEU A 19 -23.00 10.07 -35.33
N ALA A 20 -22.49 9.90 -36.55
CA ALA A 20 -21.24 9.19 -36.82
C ALA A 20 -20.02 9.88 -36.20
N GLY A 21 -19.99 11.22 -36.17
CA GLY A 21 -18.96 12.00 -35.48
C GLY A 21 -18.94 11.81 -33.95
N CYS A 22 -20.11 11.61 -33.33
CA CYS A 22 -20.20 11.33 -31.89
C CYS A 22 -19.73 9.93 -31.49
N PHE A 23 -19.71 8.95 -32.41
CA PHE A 23 -19.20 7.60 -32.13
C PHE A 23 -17.66 7.48 -32.15
N GLY A 24 -16.94 8.53 -32.59
CA GLY A 24 -15.48 8.49 -32.79
C GLY A 24 -14.60 8.79 -31.57
N PHE A 25 -15.18 9.13 -30.41
CA PHE A 25 -14.41 9.67 -29.27
C PHE A 25 -14.60 8.96 -27.93
N THR A 26 -15.02 7.70 -27.91
CA THR A 26 -15.11 6.92 -26.65
C THR A 26 -13.92 5.97 -26.48
N HIS A 27 -12.69 6.48 -26.53
CA HIS A 27 -11.57 5.77 -25.90
C HIS A 27 -11.61 6.04 -24.39
N LEU A 28 -12.49 5.32 -23.69
CA LEU A 28 -12.48 5.24 -22.23
C LEU A 28 -11.26 4.40 -21.83
N PHE A 29 -10.17 5.06 -21.42
CA PHE A 29 -9.07 4.40 -20.74
C PHE A 29 -9.57 3.92 -19.38
N ALA A 30 -9.99 2.66 -19.29
CA ALA A 30 -10.13 2.00 -18.00
C ALA A 30 -8.75 1.99 -17.32
N GLN A 31 -8.69 2.47 -16.07
CA GLN A 31 -7.47 2.44 -15.28
C GLN A 31 -7.02 0.98 -15.14
N ARG A 32 -5.78 0.66 -15.54
CA ARG A 32 -5.23 -0.71 -15.43
C ARG A 32 -4.97 -1.05 -13.96
N LEU A 33 -6.04 -1.42 -13.25
CA LEU A 33 -6.00 -1.75 -11.83
C LEU A 33 -4.96 -2.82 -11.51
N ASP A 34 -4.83 -3.85 -12.36
CA ASP A 34 -3.84 -4.91 -12.20
C ASP A 34 -2.41 -4.38 -12.20
N THR A 35 -2.10 -3.43 -13.10
CA THR A 35 -0.77 -2.82 -13.15
C THR A 35 -0.49 -2.00 -11.89
N LEU A 36 -1.51 -1.30 -11.37
CA LEU A 36 -1.38 -0.51 -10.15
C LEU A 36 -1.15 -1.41 -8.92
N ILE A 37 -1.92 -2.49 -8.78
CA ILE A 37 -1.77 -3.47 -7.68
C ILE A 37 -0.39 -4.12 -7.75
N ASN A 38 0.04 -4.57 -8.92
CA ASN A 38 1.35 -5.21 -9.09
C ASN A 38 2.50 -4.24 -8.81
N THR A 39 2.41 -3.00 -9.29
CA THR A 39 3.42 -1.97 -9.03
C THR A 39 3.48 -1.62 -7.54
N PHE A 40 2.32 -1.54 -6.89
CA PHE A 40 2.24 -1.28 -5.46
C PHE A 40 2.90 -2.39 -4.65
N GLY A 41 2.53 -3.66 -4.89
CA GLY A 41 3.11 -4.81 -4.19
C GLY A 41 4.62 -4.96 -4.45
N ALA A 42 5.10 -4.61 -5.64
CA ALA A 42 6.54 -4.60 -5.95
C ALA A 42 7.29 -3.47 -5.22
N LYS A 43 6.67 -2.30 -5.07
CA LYS A 43 7.30 -1.13 -4.41
C LYS A 43 7.25 -1.20 -2.88
N PHE A 44 6.16 -1.73 -2.34
CA PHE A 44 5.87 -1.83 -0.91
C PHE A 44 5.79 -3.30 -0.52
N GLN A 45 6.95 -3.92 -0.40
CA GLN A 45 7.05 -5.26 0.14
C GLN A 45 6.56 -5.27 1.60
N ALA A 46 5.91 -6.36 2.00
CA ALA A 46 5.46 -6.52 3.38
C ALA A 46 6.66 -6.60 4.33
N GLU A 47 6.66 -5.72 5.32
CA GLU A 47 7.62 -5.73 6.43
C GLU A 47 7.16 -6.70 7.52
N ARG A 48 8.11 -7.41 8.13
CA ARG A 48 7.87 -8.30 9.26
C ARG A 48 8.93 -8.05 10.34
N VAL A 49 8.50 -8.11 11.60
CA VAL A 49 9.37 -7.96 12.78
C VAL A 49 9.40 -9.29 13.54
N HIS A 50 10.59 -9.81 13.78
CA HIS A 50 10.83 -10.98 14.62
C HIS A 50 11.56 -10.55 15.88
N LEU A 51 10.96 -10.79 17.05
CA LEU A 51 11.56 -10.48 18.35
C LEU A 51 12.17 -11.72 18.97
N GLN A 52 13.43 -11.62 19.36
CA GLN A 52 14.16 -12.64 20.11
C GLN A 52 14.52 -12.08 21.49
N PHE A 53 13.98 -12.70 22.53
CA PHE A 53 14.30 -12.41 23.92
C PHE A 53 15.50 -13.25 24.40
N ASP A 54 16.22 -12.78 25.42
CA ASP A 54 17.31 -13.55 26.03
C ASP A 54 16.80 -14.69 26.92
N LYS A 55 15.63 -14.52 27.55
CA LYS A 55 14.97 -15.53 28.39
C LYS A 55 13.49 -15.69 28.04
N GLN A 56 12.94 -16.85 28.42
CA GLN A 56 11.50 -17.14 28.33
C GLN A 56 10.69 -16.57 29.51
N THR A 57 11.33 -16.40 30.68
CA THR A 57 10.68 -15.92 31.91
C THR A 57 11.65 -15.02 32.67
N TYR A 58 11.13 -13.98 33.31
CA TYR A 58 11.88 -13.00 34.09
C TYR A 58 11.32 -12.89 35.51
N SER A 59 12.22 -12.75 36.48
CA SER A 59 11.87 -12.41 37.86
C SER A 59 11.61 -10.89 37.99
N PRO A 60 10.88 -10.45 39.03
CA PRO A 60 10.70 -9.03 39.28
C PRO A 60 12.04 -8.29 39.36
N LYS A 61 12.10 -7.12 38.72
CA LYS A 61 13.29 -6.24 38.62
C LYS A 61 14.45 -6.78 37.76
N GLU A 62 14.27 -7.88 37.02
CA GLU A 62 15.20 -8.22 35.95
C GLU A 62 14.95 -7.34 34.73
N THR A 63 16.03 -6.96 34.06
CA THR A 63 15.98 -6.30 32.74
C THR A 63 15.62 -7.32 31.67
N ILE A 64 14.72 -6.96 30.77
CA ILE A 64 14.32 -7.77 29.62
C ILE A 64 15.17 -7.34 28.43
N TRP A 65 16.03 -8.22 27.92
CA TRP A 65 16.83 -7.93 26.73
C TRP A 65 16.18 -8.53 25.49
N PHE A 66 16.22 -7.79 24.39
CA PHE A 66 15.74 -8.31 23.12
C PHE A 66 16.56 -7.84 21.93
N LYS A 67 16.49 -8.65 20.87
CA LYS A 67 16.94 -8.31 19.53
C LYS A 67 15.78 -8.47 18.56
N ALA A 68 15.51 -7.41 17.80
CA ALA A 68 14.53 -7.42 16.74
C ALA A 68 15.23 -7.60 15.38
N TYR A 69 14.66 -8.45 14.53
CA TYR A 69 15.02 -8.59 13.13
C TYR A 69 13.85 -8.10 12.28
N ILE A 70 14.11 -7.09 11.46
CA ILE A 70 13.13 -6.46 10.58
C ILE A 70 13.50 -6.87 9.14
N VAL A 71 12.53 -7.45 8.44
CA VAL A 71 12.72 -7.96 7.07
C VAL A 71 11.64 -7.42 6.15
N SER A 72 12.02 -7.03 4.93
CA SER A 72 11.11 -6.72 3.83
C SER A 72 11.21 -7.84 2.81
N GLY A 73 10.11 -8.58 2.63
CA GLY A 73 10.13 -9.80 1.81
C GLY A 73 11.13 -10.81 2.38
N ILE A 74 12.20 -11.10 1.62
CA ILE A 74 13.28 -12.04 2.00
C ILE A 74 14.59 -11.35 2.39
N MET A 75 14.66 -10.03 2.34
CA MET A 75 15.87 -9.26 2.62
C MET A 75 15.74 -8.52 3.97
N PRO A 76 16.86 -8.21 4.64
CA PRO A 76 16.86 -7.28 5.76
C PRO A 76 16.22 -5.94 5.38
N GLU A 77 15.51 -5.32 6.32
CA GLU A 77 14.89 -4.03 6.08
C GLU A 77 15.91 -2.90 6.00
N GLU A 78 15.80 -2.06 4.96
CA GLU A 78 16.74 -0.97 4.67
C GLU A 78 16.11 0.42 4.76
N LYS A 79 14.80 0.57 4.54
CA LYS A 79 14.11 1.86 4.51
C LYS A 79 13.72 2.30 5.91
N SER A 80 13.15 1.41 6.71
CA SER A 80 12.71 1.71 8.08
C SER A 80 13.90 1.94 9.02
N LYS A 81 13.85 3.03 9.80
CA LYS A 81 14.95 3.49 10.68
C LYS A 81 14.64 3.46 12.17
N SER A 82 13.37 3.31 12.53
CA SER A 82 12.91 3.38 13.91
C SER A 82 11.96 2.22 14.18
N LEU A 83 12.18 1.52 15.28
CA LEU A 83 11.33 0.48 15.81
C LEU A 83 10.64 1.00 17.08
N TYR A 84 9.33 1.16 17.02
CA TYR A 84 8.51 1.51 18.19
C TYR A 84 8.11 0.23 18.92
N VAL A 85 8.32 0.19 20.23
CA VAL A 85 8.03 -0.98 21.07
C VAL A 85 7.22 -0.55 22.29
N ASP A 86 6.03 -1.12 22.42
CA ASP A 86 5.19 -1.04 23.61
C ASP A 86 5.32 -2.34 24.41
N PHE A 87 5.79 -2.25 25.65
CA PHE A 87 5.72 -3.34 26.61
C PHE A 87 4.43 -3.22 27.39
N SER A 88 3.58 -4.23 27.33
CA SER A 88 2.29 -4.25 28.04
C SER A 88 2.23 -5.36 29.10
N ASP A 89 1.40 -5.15 30.12
CA ASP A 89 1.00 -6.24 31.02
C ASP A 89 0.00 -7.20 30.35
N GLU A 90 -0.37 -8.26 31.07
CA GLU A 90 -1.33 -9.28 30.63
C GLU A 90 -2.74 -8.72 30.34
N LYS A 91 -3.06 -7.53 30.86
CA LYS A 91 -4.33 -6.84 30.63
C LYS A 91 -4.25 -5.84 29.47
N GLY A 92 -3.10 -5.75 28.80
CA GLY A 92 -2.86 -4.84 27.69
C GLY A 92 -2.53 -3.41 28.12
N LYS A 93 -2.30 -3.14 29.40
CA LYS A 93 -1.84 -1.82 29.85
C LYS A 93 -0.37 -1.65 29.45
N VAL A 94 -0.07 -0.61 28.67
CA VAL A 94 1.31 -0.25 28.33
C VAL A 94 2.06 0.20 29.59
N LEU A 95 3.17 -0.48 29.88
CA LEU A 95 4.07 -0.26 30.99
C LEU A 95 5.28 0.59 30.58
N ALA A 96 5.75 0.43 29.34
CA ALA A 96 6.84 1.21 28.75
C ALA A 96 6.63 1.38 27.24
N HIS A 97 7.07 2.52 26.71
CA HIS A 97 7.07 2.86 25.30
C HIS A 97 8.44 3.40 24.93
N ASP A 98 9.13 2.71 24.02
CA ASP A 98 10.48 3.09 23.60
C ASP A 98 10.66 2.98 22.09
N VAL A 99 11.60 3.79 21.58
CA VAL A 99 11.95 3.84 20.17
C VAL A 99 13.41 3.45 20.00
N PHE A 100 13.66 2.39 19.25
CA PHE A 100 14.99 1.85 19.01
C PHE A 100 15.43 2.08 17.57
N PRO A 101 16.69 2.49 17.31
CA PRO A 101 17.18 2.66 15.96
C PRO A 101 17.33 1.31 15.25
N ILE A 102 16.95 1.25 13.98
CA ILE A 102 17.16 0.09 13.11
C ILE A 102 18.43 0.31 12.29
N SER A 103 19.33 -0.67 12.33
CA SER A 103 20.55 -0.70 11.53
C SER A 103 20.66 -2.06 10.83
N GLN A 104 20.73 -2.05 9.50
CA GLN A 104 20.86 -3.25 8.67
C GLN A 104 19.79 -4.31 8.98
N GLY A 105 18.53 -3.89 9.11
CA GLY A 105 17.41 -4.77 9.48
C GLY A 105 17.45 -5.32 10.91
N VAL A 106 18.29 -4.76 11.80
CA VAL A 106 18.41 -5.22 13.18
C VAL A 106 18.24 -4.07 14.15
N SER A 107 17.58 -4.34 15.28
CA SER A 107 17.52 -3.44 16.43
C SER A 107 17.76 -4.23 17.72
N ARG A 108 18.34 -3.59 18.74
CA ARG A 108 18.62 -4.17 20.05
C ARG A 108 18.09 -3.23 21.11
N GLY A 109 17.43 -3.80 22.13
CA GLY A 109 16.82 -3.01 23.18
C GLY A 109 16.80 -3.74 24.51
N ALA A 110 16.51 -2.97 25.54
CA ALA A 110 16.26 -3.44 26.88
C ALA A 110 15.22 -2.55 27.54
N VAL A 111 14.42 -3.16 28.41
CA VAL A 111 13.43 -2.52 29.29
C VAL A 111 13.59 -3.05 30.70
#